data_AF-A0A081D7J8-F1
#
_entry.id   AF-A0A081D7J8-F1
#
_cell.length_a   1.000
_cell.length_b   1.000
_cell.length_c   1.000
_cell.angle_alpha   90.00
_cell.angle_beta   90.00
_cell.angle_gamma   90.00
#
_symmetry.space_group_name_H-M   'P 1'
#
loop_
_entity.id
_entity.type
_entity.pdbx_description
1 polymer ?
#
loop_
_entity_poly.entity_id
_entity_poly.type
_entity_poly.pdbx_seq_one_letter_code
_entity_poly.pdbx_strand_id
1 'polypeptide(L)'
;MKKIILLFAFALCTVSTYAQTEEELKALKASKMDSIAQIQGRANAIQAQIDALPGWKKGAFGTIGANLSSFDKWYSQGSPNVNSGNIGVTLNGFANLKREKYFWRNNLNVNLQWVKFDDRDDATDDDSFQEATDVFNIQSLYGYKLSEKFAVSTLGEYRTTILNNFNDPGYLDLGVGATWTPLDNLVV
;
A
#
# COMPACT_ATOMS: atom_id res chain seq x y z
N MET A 1 18.06 51.77 44.48
CA MET A 1 16.79 51.00 44.45
C MET A 1 15.87 51.40 43.29
N LYS A 2 15.44 52.66 43.16
CA LYS A 2 14.53 53.11 42.07
C LYS A 2 15.03 52.79 40.64
N LYS A 3 16.34 52.89 40.38
CA LYS A 3 16.95 52.58 39.06
C LYS A 3 17.00 51.07 38.74
N ILE A 4 17.04 50.20 39.76
CA ILE A 4 17.06 48.73 39.58
C ILE A 4 15.64 48.22 39.30
N ILE A 5 14.64 48.79 39.96
CA ILE A 5 13.22 48.48 39.73
C ILE A 5 12.82 48.83 38.28
N LEU A 6 13.29 49.98 37.77
CA LEU A 6 13.01 50.38 36.39
C LEU A 6 13.64 49.43 35.37
N LEU A 7 14.84 48.93 35.65
CA LEU A 7 15.57 48.00 34.78
C LEU A 7 14.92 46.61 34.77
N PHE A 8 14.42 46.15 35.92
CA PHE A 8 13.65 44.91 36.03
C PHE A 8 12.28 45.02 35.34
N ALA A 9 11.60 46.15 35.47
CA ALA A 9 10.34 46.41 34.77
C ALA A 9 10.53 46.44 33.25
N PHE A 10 11.63 47.03 32.77
CA PHE A 10 11.94 47.04 31.34
C PHE A 10 12.29 45.64 30.81
N ALA A 11 13.03 44.84 31.58
CA ALA A 11 13.33 43.45 31.24
C ALA A 11 12.05 42.58 31.19
N LEU A 12 11.11 42.77 32.12
CA LEU A 12 9.80 42.08 32.13
C LEU A 12 8.90 42.48 30.97
N CYS A 13 8.95 43.73 30.49
CA CYS A 13 8.19 44.15 29.31
C CYS A 13 8.76 43.56 28.00
N THR A 14 10.05 43.23 27.93
CA THR A 14 10.68 42.66 26.72
C THR A 14 10.39 41.17 26.49
N VAL A 15 9.93 40.43 27.51
CA VAL A 15 9.54 39.01 27.37
C VAL A 15 8.09 38.83 26.90
N SER A 16 7.29 39.88 26.91
CA SER A 16 5.85 39.84 26.58
C SER A 16 5.53 39.92 25.08
N THR A 17 6.53 40.11 24.21
CA THR A 17 6.32 40.45 22.79
C THR A 17 6.32 39.25 21.83
N TYR A 18 6.36 38.01 22.33
CA TYR A 18 6.39 36.79 21.50
C TYR A 18 5.22 35.81 21.69
N ALA A 19 4.15 36.22 22.40
CA ALA A 19 2.98 35.36 22.57
C ALA A 19 2.01 35.54 21.39
N GLN A 20 2.16 34.73 20.33
CA GLN A 20 1.14 34.64 19.27
C GLN A 20 -0.15 34.03 19.84
N THR A 21 -1.31 34.60 19.48
CA THR A 21 -2.61 34.06 19.89
C THR A 21 -2.96 32.79 19.11
N GLU A 22 -3.80 31.92 19.67
CA GLU A 22 -4.24 30.69 19.00
C GLU A 22 -4.92 30.97 17.65
N GLU A 23 -5.69 32.07 17.57
CA GLU A 23 -6.36 32.50 16.34
C GLU A 23 -5.36 32.90 15.24
N GLU A 24 -4.31 33.63 15.60
CA GLU A 24 -3.23 33.99 14.67
C GLU A 24 -2.47 32.75 14.18
N LEU A 25 -2.20 31.79 15.06
CA LEU A 25 -1.57 30.51 14.69
C LEU A 25 -2.45 29.69 13.76
N LYS A 26 -3.77 29.66 13.97
CA LYS A 26 -4.73 29.00 13.08
C LYS A 26 -4.82 29.68 11.72
N ALA A 27 -4.88 31.01 11.68
CA ALA A 27 -4.89 31.78 10.44
C ALA A 27 -3.59 31.57 9.64
N LEU A 28 -2.43 31.58 10.33
CA LEU A 28 -1.14 31.28 9.72
C LEU A 28 -1.11 29.84 9.18
N LYS A 29 -1.58 28.86 9.97
CA LYS A 29 -1.68 27.45 9.52
C LYS A 29 -2.56 27.32 8.28
N ALA A 30 -3.72 27.97 8.24
CA ALA A 30 -4.62 27.96 7.08
C ALA A 30 -3.92 28.52 5.83
N SER A 31 -3.28 29.68 5.94
CA SER A 31 -2.51 30.28 4.84
C SER A 31 -1.38 29.36 4.33
N LYS A 32 -0.68 28.65 5.23
CA LYS A 32 0.32 27.65 4.84
C LYS A 32 -0.31 26.44 4.16
N MET A 33 -1.46 25.95 4.63
CA MET A 33 -2.20 24.86 3.99
C MET A 33 -2.67 25.23 2.58
N ASP A 34 -3.14 26.45 2.36
CA ASP A 34 -3.52 26.95 1.03
C ASP A 34 -2.32 26.96 0.08
N SER A 35 -1.16 27.40 0.59
CA SER A 35 0.10 27.39 -0.17
C SER A 35 0.52 25.95 -0.53
N ILE A 36 0.38 25.01 0.40
CA ILE A 36 0.64 23.58 0.17
C ILE A 36 -0.32 23.04 -0.90
N ALA A 37 -1.61 23.36 -0.81
CA ALA A 37 -2.61 22.92 -1.78
C ALA A 37 -2.29 23.42 -3.20
N GLN A 38 -1.87 24.68 -3.35
CA GLN A 38 -1.46 25.23 -4.64
C GLN A 38 -0.18 24.56 -5.18
N ILE A 39 0.80 24.29 -4.32
CA ILE A 39 2.02 23.57 -4.71
C ILE A 39 1.67 22.14 -5.14
N GLN A 40 0.83 21.45 -4.37
CA GLN A 40 0.36 20.10 -4.69
C GLN A 40 -0.39 20.06 -6.02
N GLY A 41 -1.25 21.04 -6.29
CA GLY A 41 -1.95 21.15 -7.58
C GLY A 41 -0.99 21.27 -8.76
N ARG A 42 0.06 22.09 -8.63
CA ARG A 42 1.11 22.22 -9.66
C ARG A 42 1.92 20.93 -9.82
N ALA A 43 2.30 20.28 -8.72
CA ALA A 43 2.99 19.00 -8.75
C ALA A 43 2.16 17.92 -9.44
N ASN A 44 0.86 17.85 -9.14
CA ASN A 44 -0.07 16.90 -9.77
C ASN A 44 -0.22 17.16 -11.28
N ALA A 45 -0.25 18.43 -11.70
CA ALA A 45 -0.30 18.78 -13.13
C ALA A 45 0.95 18.33 -13.89
N ILE A 46 2.13 18.48 -13.28
CA ILE A 46 3.40 17.98 -13.84
C ILE A 46 3.39 16.45 -13.87
N GLN A 47 2.94 15.81 -12.78
CA GLN A 47 2.83 14.36 -12.70
C GLN A 47 1.90 13.81 -13.79
N ALA A 48 0.78 14.47 -14.08
CA ALA A 48 -0.12 14.09 -15.17
C ALA A 48 0.56 14.14 -16.55
N GLN A 49 1.44 15.12 -16.79
CA GLN A 49 2.23 15.19 -18.03
C GLN A 49 3.24 14.05 -18.11
N ILE A 50 3.96 13.77 -17.03
CA ILE A 50 4.87 12.62 -16.93
C ILE A 50 4.11 11.33 -17.20
N ASP A 51 2.90 11.22 -16.65
CA ASP A 51 2.06 10.05 -16.78
C ASP A 51 1.49 9.85 -18.19
N ALA A 52 1.37 10.91 -18.96
CA ALA A 52 0.97 10.84 -20.36
C ALA A 52 2.11 10.39 -21.29
N LEU A 53 3.37 10.49 -20.86
CA LEU A 53 4.51 10.12 -21.70
C LEU A 53 4.52 8.62 -22.05
N PRO A 54 4.87 8.26 -23.30
CA PRO A 54 5.00 6.87 -23.70
C PRO A 54 6.22 6.25 -23.01
N GLY A 55 6.02 5.13 -22.32
CA GLY A 55 7.10 4.53 -21.54
C GLY A 55 6.67 3.33 -20.74
N TRP A 56 7.66 2.67 -20.14
CA TRP A 56 7.46 1.71 -19.09
C TRP A 56 7.29 2.44 -17.77
N LYS A 57 6.14 2.24 -17.13
CA LYS A 57 5.89 2.62 -15.74
C LYS A 57 5.93 1.38 -14.89
N LYS A 58 6.83 1.36 -13.92
CA LYS A 58 7.10 0.23 -13.06
C LYS A 58 7.04 0.66 -11.62
N GLY A 59 6.54 -0.21 -10.76
CA GLY A 59 6.43 0.03 -9.34
C GLY A 59 6.27 -1.30 -8.62
N ALA A 60 6.62 -1.30 -7.34
CA ALA A 60 6.38 -2.42 -6.46
C ALA A 60 6.07 -1.87 -5.07
N PHE A 61 5.20 -2.57 -4.36
CA PHE A 61 4.85 -2.28 -2.99
C PHE A 61 4.54 -3.58 -2.28
N GLY A 62 4.68 -3.59 -0.96
CA GLY A 62 4.40 -4.78 -0.19
C GLY A 62 4.15 -4.46 1.26
N THR A 63 3.64 -5.45 1.98
CA THR A 63 3.33 -5.38 3.39
C THR A 63 3.91 -6.59 4.09
N ILE A 64 4.51 -6.36 5.26
CA ILE A 64 4.89 -7.41 6.19
C ILE A 64 4.09 -7.14 7.45
N GLY A 65 3.34 -8.14 7.89
CA GLY A 65 2.49 -8.06 9.07
C GLY A 65 2.73 -9.25 9.99
N ALA A 66 2.64 -9.02 11.28
CA ALA A 66 2.62 -10.08 12.27
C ALA A 66 1.55 -9.76 13.31
N ASN A 67 0.78 -10.78 13.69
CA ASN A 67 -0.18 -10.74 14.77
C ASN A 67 0.11 -11.92 15.71
N LEU A 68 0.20 -11.64 17.01
CA LEU A 68 0.37 -12.64 18.05
C LEU A 68 -0.71 -12.40 19.10
N SER A 69 -1.37 -13.45 19.54
CA SER A 69 -2.43 -13.40 20.52
C SER A 69 -2.34 -14.60 21.45
N SER A 70 -2.67 -14.39 22.72
CA SER A 70 -2.74 -15.45 23.73
C SER A 70 -4.03 -15.28 24.50
N PHE A 71 -4.74 -16.38 24.70
CA PHE A 71 -6.05 -16.42 25.34
C PHE A 71 -5.99 -17.38 26.52
N ASP A 72 -6.39 -16.93 27.70
CA ASP A 72 -6.53 -17.73 28.91
C ASP A 72 -8.02 -17.92 29.25
N LYS A 73 -8.47 -19.17 29.39
CA LYS A 73 -9.83 -19.55 29.80
C LYS A 73 -10.92 -18.83 29.01
N TRP A 74 -10.73 -18.68 27.70
CA TRP A 74 -11.66 -17.95 26.86
C TRP A 74 -12.94 -18.75 26.62
N TYR A 75 -14.03 -18.32 27.26
CA TYR A 75 -15.32 -19.03 27.32
C TYR A 75 -15.97 -19.28 25.94
N SER A 76 -15.64 -18.47 24.93
CA SER A 76 -16.24 -18.56 23.59
C SER A 76 -15.38 -19.31 22.56
N GLN A 77 -14.20 -19.84 22.92
CA GLN A 77 -13.33 -20.59 22.01
C GLN A 77 -13.52 -22.11 22.16
N GLY A 78 -13.29 -22.88 21.10
CA GLY A 78 -13.17 -24.34 21.18
C GLY A 78 -11.98 -24.81 22.04
N SER A 79 -10.86 -24.09 21.97
CA SER A 79 -9.67 -24.26 22.81
C SER A 79 -9.48 -23.02 23.70
N PRO A 80 -9.88 -23.07 24.98
CA PRO A 80 -9.91 -21.89 25.86
C PRO A 80 -8.52 -21.32 26.21
N ASN A 81 -7.47 -22.15 26.12
CA ASN A 81 -6.11 -21.80 26.51
C ASN A 81 -5.15 -21.85 25.30
N VAL A 82 -5.30 -20.92 24.36
CA VAL A 82 -4.57 -20.98 23.08
C VAL A 82 -3.61 -19.81 22.87
N ASN A 83 -2.43 -20.12 22.33
CA ASN A 83 -1.54 -19.17 21.70
C ASN A 83 -1.74 -19.21 20.17
N SER A 84 -2.08 -18.09 19.58
CA SER A 84 -2.28 -17.98 18.12
C SER A 84 -1.37 -16.93 17.52
N GLY A 85 -0.80 -17.22 16.35
CA GLY A 85 0.04 -16.29 15.62
C GLY A 85 -0.31 -16.29 14.13
N ASN A 86 -0.14 -15.16 13.48
CA ASN A 86 -0.17 -15.04 12.02
C ASN A 86 0.98 -14.14 11.57
N ILE A 87 1.77 -14.60 10.62
CA ILE A 87 2.81 -13.81 9.96
C ILE A 87 2.48 -13.80 8.48
N GLY A 88 2.39 -12.61 7.90
CA GLY A 88 2.03 -12.43 6.50
C GLY A 88 3.01 -11.54 5.77
N VAL A 89 3.38 -11.93 4.55
CA VAL A 89 4.15 -11.14 3.60
C VAL A 89 3.37 -11.06 2.30
N THR A 90 3.11 -9.84 1.84
CA THR A 90 2.49 -9.61 0.54
C THR A 90 3.37 -8.69 -0.28
N LEU A 91 3.66 -9.06 -1.52
CA LEU A 91 4.39 -8.25 -2.50
C LEU A 91 3.52 -8.09 -3.74
N ASN A 92 3.41 -6.86 -4.22
CA ASN A 92 2.73 -6.51 -5.45
C ASN A 92 3.68 -5.72 -6.33
N GLY A 93 3.77 -6.07 -7.61
CA GLY A 93 4.60 -5.42 -8.60
C GLY A 93 3.82 -5.18 -9.87
N PHE A 94 4.07 -4.06 -10.54
CA PHE A 94 3.50 -3.79 -11.85
C PHE A 94 4.54 -3.26 -12.81
N ALA A 95 4.36 -3.57 -14.09
CA ALA A 95 5.12 -2.99 -15.18
C ALA A 95 4.19 -2.76 -16.37
N ASN A 96 3.89 -1.50 -16.66
CA ASN A 96 2.92 -1.10 -17.66
C ASN A 96 3.60 -0.28 -18.76
N LEU A 97 3.48 -0.72 -20.00
CA LEU A 97 3.97 -0.02 -21.18
C LEU A 97 2.82 0.72 -21.86
N LYS A 98 2.92 2.04 -21.94
CA LYS A 98 2.02 2.86 -22.77
C LYS A 98 2.72 3.22 -24.08
N ARG A 99 2.10 2.85 -25.21
CA ARG A 99 2.44 3.32 -26.56
C ARG A 99 1.18 3.81 -27.26
N GLU A 100 1.37 4.45 -28.40
CA GLU A 100 0.27 4.97 -29.22
C GLU A 100 -0.63 3.82 -29.73
N LYS A 101 -0.05 2.85 -30.45
CA LYS A 101 -0.79 1.74 -31.08
C LYS A 101 -1.00 0.50 -30.22
N TYR A 102 -0.23 0.32 -29.15
CA TYR A 102 -0.34 -0.87 -28.32
C TYR A 102 -0.02 -0.55 -26.85
N PHE A 103 -0.29 -1.50 -25.97
CA PHE A 103 0.11 -1.42 -24.58
C PHE A 103 0.50 -2.80 -24.05
N TRP A 104 1.29 -2.81 -22.97
CA TRP A 104 1.47 -3.98 -22.12
C TRP A 104 1.07 -3.61 -20.71
N ARG A 105 0.37 -4.51 -20.02
CA ARG A 105 0.07 -4.37 -18.60
C ARG A 105 0.46 -5.64 -17.89
N ASN A 106 1.43 -5.54 -16.99
CA ASN A 106 1.93 -6.68 -16.25
C ASN A 106 1.69 -6.44 -14.76
N ASN A 107 1.28 -7.49 -14.08
CA ASN A 107 1.10 -7.49 -12.64
C ASN A 107 1.72 -8.76 -12.06
N LEU A 108 2.33 -8.61 -10.89
CA LEU A 108 2.93 -9.66 -10.08
C LEU A 108 2.33 -9.52 -8.68
N ASN A 109 1.81 -10.61 -8.14
CA ASN A 109 1.33 -10.71 -6.78
C ASN A 109 1.96 -11.93 -6.10
N VAL A 110 2.47 -11.73 -4.91
CA VAL A 110 2.98 -12.78 -4.02
C VAL A 110 2.33 -12.58 -2.66
N ASN A 111 1.70 -13.60 -2.10
CA ASN A 111 1.06 -13.57 -0.80
C ASN A 111 1.41 -14.86 -0.05
N LEU A 112 2.20 -14.68 1.01
CA LEU A 112 2.72 -15.75 1.84
C LEU A 112 2.24 -15.52 3.26
N GLN A 113 1.63 -16.52 3.88
CA GLN A 113 1.18 -16.44 5.26
C GLN A 113 1.48 -17.72 6.00
N TRP A 114 1.89 -17.56 7.25
CA TRP A 114 2.06 -18.63 8.21
C TRP A 114 1.14 -18.39 9.40
N VAL A 115 0.53 -19.46 9.90
CA VAL A 115 -0.31 -19.45 11.10
C VAL A 115 0.27 -20.38 12.13
N LYS A 116 0.16 -20.00 13.39
CA LYS A 116 0.43 -20.85 14.54
C LYS A 116 -0.86 -20.94 15.35
N PHE A 117 -1.18 -22.15 15.80
CA PHE A 117 -2.25 -22.41 16.75
C PHE A 117 -1.76 -23.47 17.73
N ASP A 118 -1.53 -23.06 18.97
CA ASP A 118 -0.93 -23.86 20.04
C ASP A 118 -1.91 -23.89 21.21
N ASP A 119 -2.62 -25.01 21.32
CA ASP A 119 -3.53 -25.35 22.40
C ASP A 119 -2.71 -25.87 23.59
N ARG A 120 -2.56 -25.03 24.61
CA ARG A 120 -1.72 -25.33 25.76
C ARG A 120 -2.23 -26.49 26.62
N ASP A 121 -3.44 -26.98 26.35
CA ASP A 121 -4.05 -28.12 27.02
C ASP A 121 -3.83 -29.46 26.28
N ASP A 122 -3.29 -29.46 25.05
CA ASP A 122 -3.03 -30.67 24.24
C ASP A 122 -1.54 -30.77 23.86
N ALA A 123 -0.79 -31.63 24.54
CA ALA A 123 0.64 -31.82 24.28
C ALA A 123 0.97 -32.55 22.95
N THR A 124 -0.03 -32.94 22.16
CA THR A 124 0.15 -33.59 20.86
C THR A 124 -0.07 -32.65 19.68
N ASP A 125 -0.39 -31.39 19.96
CA ASP A 125 -0.58 -30.37 18.93
C ASP A 125 0.73 -29.92 18.27
N ASP A 126 0.61 -29.24 17.13
CA ASP A 126 1.76 -28.65 16.43
C ASP A 126 1.86 -27.17 16.78
N ASP A 127 2.81 -26.85 17.66
CA ASP A 127 3.06 -25.49 18.12
C ASP A 127 3.90 -24.66 17.14
N SER A 128 4.23 -25.18 15.96
CA SER A 128 5.04 -24.47 14.98
C SER A 128 4.21 -23.55 14.07
N PHE A 129 4.88 -22.64 13.37
CA PHE A 129 4.25 -21.84 12.31
C PHE A 129 4.10 -22.70 11.05
N GLN A 130 2.87 -22.97 10.68
CA GLN A 130 2.51 -23.73 9.49
C GLN A 130 2.13 -22.80 8.34
N GLU A 131 2.44 -23.21 7.11
CA GLU A 131 2.05 -22.50 5.90
C GLU A 131 0.52 -22.47 5.76
N ALA A 132 -0.05 -21.27 5.67
CA ALA A 132 -1.48 -21.04 5.53
C ALA A 132 -1.86 -20.45 4.17
N THR A 133 -0.98 -19.65 3.57
CA THR A 133 -1.18 -19.10 2.23
C THR A 133 0.14 -19.11 1.49
N ASP A 134 0.12 -19.63 0.28
CA ASP A 134 1.25 -19.60 -0.65
C ASP A 134 0.71 -19.34 -2.05
N VAL A 135 0.62 -18.07 -2.40
CA VAL A 135 0.08 -17.63 -3.68
C VAL A 135 1.11 -16.78 -4.38
N PHE A 136 1.53 -17.25 -5.55
CA PHE A 136 2.24 -16.48 -6.55
C PHE A 136 1.36 -16.36 -7.78
N ASN A 137 1.21 -15.15 -8.29
CA ASN A 137 0.50 -14.85 -9.51
C ASN A 137 1.29 -13.84 -10.35
N ILE A 138 1.46 -14.13 -11.62
CA ILE A 138 1.95 -13.17 -12.60
C ILE A 138 1.04 -13.17 -13.81
N GLN A 139 0.68 -11.98 -14.26
CA GLN A 139 -0.17 -11.79 -15.44
C GLN A 139 0.46 -10.78 -16.39
N SER A 140 0.26 -11.01 -17.67
CA SER A 140 0.68 -10.13 -18.76
C SER A 140 -0.46 -9.97 -19.75
N LEU A 141 -0.94 -8.74 -19.89
CA LEU A 141 -1.97 -8.36 -20.86
C LEU A 141 -1.32 -7.51 -21.95
N TYR A 142 -1.28 -8.05 -23.17
CA TYR A 142 -0.95 -7.31 -24.37
C TYR A 142 -2.23 -6.82 -25.04
N GLY A 143 -2.24 -5.59 -25.53
CA GLY A 143 -3.35 -5.08 -26.33
C GLY A 143 -2.91 -4.22 -27.49
N TYR A 144 -3.55 -4.41 -28.64
CA TYR A 144 -3.41 -3.57 -29.82
C TYR A 144 -4.64 -2.69 -29.96
N LYS A 145 -4.44 -1.37 -29.99
CA LYS A 145 -5.52 -0.39 -29.99
C LYS A 145 -6.16 -0.28 -31.37
N LEU A 146 -7.49 -0.43 -31.40
CA LEU A 146 -8.32 -0.16 -32.57
C LEU A 146 -8.82 1.29 -32.58
N SER A 147 -8.97 1.89 -31.40
CA SER A 147 -9.26 3.31 -31.20
C SER A 147 -8.59 3.80 -29.91
N GLU A 148 -8.75 5.08 -29.57
CA GLU A 148 -8.22 5.63 -28.31
C GLU A 148 -8.71 4.87 -27.06
N LYS A 149 -9.92 4.28 -27.13
CA LYS A 149 -10.58 3.65 -25.98
C LYS A 149 -10.74 2.14 -26.10
N PHE A 150 -10.58 1.56 -27.29
CA PHE A 150 -10.80 0.12 -27.51
C PHE A 150 -9.55 -0.54 -28.08
N ALA A 151 -9.25 -1.73 -27.57
CA ALA A 151 -8.17 -2.58 -28.05
C ALA A 151 -8.63 -4.03 -28.15
N VAL A 152 -8.02 -4.79 -29.06
CA VAL A 152 -8.03 -6.26 -29.00
C VAL A 152 -6.85 -6.69 -28.14
N SER A 153 -7.02 -7.69 -27.31
CA SER A 153 -6.04 -8.06 -26.29
C SER A 153 -5.89 -9.56 -26.10
N THR A 154 -4.74 -9.92 -25.57
CA THR A 154 -4.38 -11.29 -25.20
C THR A 154 -3.80 -11.27 -23.80
N LEU A 155 -4.31 -12.13 -22.93
CA LEU A 155 -3.91 -12.29 -21.54
C LEU A 155 -3.15 -13.62 -21.39
N GLY A 156 -2.01 -13.57 -20.71
CA GLY A 156 -1.40 -14.74 -20.10
C GLY A 156 -1.35 -14.58 -18.60
N GLU A 157 -1.79 -15.58 -17.86
CA GLU A 157 -1.76 -15.62 -16.41
C GLU A 157 -1.14 -16.92 -15.94
N TYR A 158 -0.19 -16.82 -15.00
CA TYR A 158 0.42 -17.96 -14.34
C TYR A 158 0.24 -17.83 -12.83
N ARG A 159 -0.28 -18.89 -12.21
CA ARG A 159 -0.54 -18.97 -10.77
C ARG A 159 0.07 -20.24 -10.20
N THR A 160 0.73 -20.13 -9.06
CA THR A 160 1.39 -21.25 -8.42
C THR A 160 1.63 -21.00 -6.94
N THR A 161 1.93 -22.05 -6.19
CA THR A 161 2.64 -22.07 -4.91
C THR A 161 4.16 -21.94 -5.14
N ILE A 162 4.91 -21.41 -4.17
CA ILE A 162 6.38 -21.20 -4.23
C ILE A 162 7.17 -21.64 -2.99
N LEU A 163 6.54 -21.92 -1.85
CA LEU A 163 7.22 -22.23 -0.59
C LEU A 163 7.68 -23.68 -0.51
N ASN A 164 6.74 -24.62 -0.39
CA ASN A 164 7.05 -26.03 -0.15
C ASN A 164 6.70 -26.95 -1.31
N ASN A 165 5.82 -26.53 -2.22
CA ASN A 165 5.35 -27.35 -3.36
C ASN A 165 5.32 -26.52 -4.66
N PHE A 166 6.48 -26.07 -5.14
CA PHE A 166 6.53 -25.20 -6.32
C PHE A 166 5.82 -25.82 -7.53
N ASN A 167 4.89 -25.06 -8.13
CA ASN A 167 4.09 -25.48 -9.27
C ASN A 167 3.19 -26.68 -9.01
N ASP A 168 2.81 -26.88 -7.74
CA ASP A 168 1.89 -27.91 -7.29
C ASP A 168 0.92 -27.34 -6.23
N PRO A 169 -0.25 -26.79 -6.64
CA PRO A 169 -0.77 -26.74 -8.00
C PRO A 169 -0.22 -25.56 -8.83
N GLY A 170 -0.09 -25.79 -10.14
CA GLY A 170 0.28 -24.78 -11.12
C GLY A 170 -0.80 -24.58 -12.18
N TYR A 171 -1.14 -23.32 -12.47
CA TYR A 171 -2.12 -22.95 -13.48
C TYR A 171 -1.51 -21.99 -14.49
N LEU A 172 -1.67 -22.30 -15.78
CA LEU A 172 -1.30 -21.43 -16.89
C LEU A 172 -2.55 -21.20 -17.74
N ASP A 173 -3.07 -19.98 -17.66
CA ASP A 173 -4.27 -19.57 -18.38
C ASP A 173 -3.89 -18.59 -19.50
N LEU A 174 -4.43 -18.85 -20.70
CA LEU A 174 -4.27 -17.98 -21.85
C LEU A 174 -5.66 -17.55 -22.33
N GLY A 175 -5.82 -16.26 -22.58
CA GLY A 175 -7.08 -15.67 -23.01
C GLY A 175 -6.87 -14.68 -24.16
N VAL A 176 -7.91 -14.53 -24.98
CA VAL A 176 -8.00 -13.46 -25.98
C VAL A 176 -9.31 -12.71 -25.75
N GLY A 177 -9.33 -11.41 -26.01
CA GLY A 177 -10.48 -10.58 -25.73
C GLY A 177 -10.37 -9.18 -26.30
N ALA A 178 -11.15 -8.28 -25.73
CA ALA A 178 -11.07 -6.86 -25.98
C ALA A 178 -10.89 -6.12 -24.67
N THR A 179 -10.25 -4.96 -24.74
CA THR A 179 -10.00 -4.09 -23.58
C THR A 179 -10.59 -2.73 -23.83
N TRP A 180 -11.32 -2.22 -22.84
CA TRP A 180 -11.94 -0.90 -22.85
C TRP A 180 -11.26 0.02 -21.84
N THR A 181 -10.74 1.16 -22.31
CA THR A 181 -10.04 2.17 -21.51
C THR A 181 -10.79 3.51 -21.60
N PRO A 182 -11.90 3.68 -20.86
CA PRO A 182 -12.66 4.93 -20.90
C PRO A 182 -11.92 6.12 -20.29
N LEU A 183 -10.99 5.86 -19.36
CA LEU A 183 -10.13 6.84 -18.68
C LEU A 183 -8.70 6.29 -18.62
N ASP A 184 -7.69 7.16 -18.59
CA ASP A 184 -6.27 6.77 -18.70
C ASP A 184 -5.80 5.72 -17.66
N ASN A 185 -6.49 5.62 -16.52
CA ASN A 185 -6.19 4.68 -15.43
C ASN A 185 -7.32 3.68 -15.13
N LEU A 186 -8.44 3.73 -15.86
CA LEU A 186 -9.54 2.77 -15.71
C LEU A 186 -9.55 1.83 -16.90
N VAL A 187 -9.36 0.55 -16.63
CA VAL A 187 -9.43 -0.49 -17.66
C VAL A 187 -10.35 -1.60 -17.21
N VAL A 188 -11.22 -1.99 -18.15
CA VAL A 188 -12.22 -3.04 -18.03
C VAL A 188 -12.04 -4.01 -19.20
#